data_AF-A0A164IFD0-F1
#
_entry.id   AF-A0A164IFD0-F1
#
_cell.length_a   1.000
_cell.length_b   1.000
_cell.length_c   1.000
_cell.angle_alpha   90.00
_cell.angle_beta   90.00
_cell.angle_gamma   90.00
#
_symmetry.space_group_name_H-M   'P 1'
#
loop_
_entity.id
_entity.type
_entity.pdbx_description
1 polymer ?
#
loop_
_entity_poly.entity_id
_entity_poly.type
_entity_poly.pdbx_seq_one_letter_code
_entity_poly.pdbx_strand_id
1 'polypeptide(L)'
;MLLRPTAVGYLRTDVSRLAQLWDQSQIRKLASKLGYDFADMVVFDPKFGRPPLARLKAQVTRLGAEAVIVPSPEHFAAGEIPNDLVLRVDVVTVSPEKTYARS
;
A
#
# COMPACT_ATOMS: atom_id res chain seq x y z
N MET A 1 10.98 -0.64 24.91
CA MET A 1 11.02 -0.23 23.48
C MET A 1 9.62 -0.40 22.95
N LEU A 2 8.93 0.69 22.57
CA LEU A 2 7.63 0.60 21.91
C LEU A 2 7.88 0.18 20.46
N LEU A 3 7.38 -0.99 20.03
CA LEU A 3 7.40 -1.33 18.61
C LEU A 3 6.51 -0.34 17.86
N ARG A 4 7.01 0.20 16.75
CA ARG A 4 6.19 0.98 15.81
C ARG A 4 5.33 0.01 15.00
N PRO A 5 4.07 0.37 14.69
CA PRO A 5 3.23 -0.45 13.83
C PRO A 5 3.87 -0.61 12.45
N THR A 6 3.72 -1.78 11.84
CA THR A 6 4.33 -2.09 10.54
C THR A 6 3.46 -1.57 9.39
N ALA A 7 4.08 -0.99 8.37
CA ALA A 7 3.42 -0.62 7.11
C ALA A 7 4.06 -1.34 5.90
N VAL A 8 3.23 -1.61 4.90
CA VAL A 8 3.63 -2.16 3.59
C VAL A 8 3.22 -1.17 2.50
N GLY A 9 4.11 -0.95 1.53
CA GLY A 9 3.80 -0.18 0.33
C GLY A 9 3.15 -1.05 -0.75
N TYR A 10 2.25 -0.47 -1.55
CA TYR A 10 1.71 -1.12 -2.74
C TYR A 10 1.60 -0.14 -3.91
N LEU A 11 2.01 -0.59 -5.10
CA LEU A 11 1.81 0.14 -6.34
C LEU A 11 1.67 -0.78 -7.54
N ARG A 12 1.16 -0.19 -8.62
CA ARG A 12 0.95 -0.78 -9.93
C ARG A 12 1.86 -0.09 -10.95
N THR A 13 2.68 -0.85 -11.67
CA THR A 13 3.65 -0.29 -12.63
C THR A 13 2.98 0.36 -13.83
N ASP A 14 1.81 -0.13 -14.26
CA ASP A 14 1.04 0.44 -15.36
C ASP A 14 0.35 1.78 -15.01
N VAL A 15 0.12 2.02 -13.72
CA VAL A 15 -0.41 3.27 -13.17
C VAL A 15 0.73 4.26 -12.92
N SER A 16 1.78 3.84 -12.20
CA SER A 16 2.93 4.71 -11.90
C SER A 16 3.77 5.06 -13.13
N ARG A 17 3.91 4.15 -14.09
CA ARG A 17 4.74 4.31 -15.29
C ARG A 17 6.14 4.86 -14.94
N LEU A 18 6.54 5.97 -15.55
CA LEU A 18 7.83 6.62 -15.32
C LEU A 18 7.99 7.18 -13.90
N ALA A 19 6.90 7.38 -13.16
CA ALA A 19 6.91 7.89 -11.79
C ALA A 19 7.13 6.80 -10.72
N GLN A 20 7.34 5.54 -11.09
CA GLN A 20 7.43 4.43 -10.13
C GLN A 20 8.44 4.66 -8.99
N LEU A 21 9.65 5.14 -9.28
CA LEU A 21 10.65 5.41 -8.24
C LEU A 21 10.25 6.59 -7.33
N TRP A 22 9.59 7.58 -7.92
CA TRP A 22 9.05 8.72 -7.18
C TRP A 22 7.95 8.27 -6.22
N ASP A 23 6.97 7.50 -6.71
CA ASP A 23 5.88 6.95 -5.91
C ASP A 23 6.38 6.09 -4.75
N GLN A 24 7.36 5.22 -5.01
CA GLN A 24 7.98 4.42 -3.94
C GLN A 24 8.65 5.29 -2.86
N SER A 25 9.29 6.39 -3.26
CA SER A 25 9.90 7.35 -2.33
C SER A 25 8.82 8.05 -1.49
N GLN A 26 7.71 8.47 -2.11
CA GLN A 26 6.62 9.15 -1.41
C GLN A 26 5.90 8.22 -0.42
N ILE A 27 5.66 6.96 -0.80
CA ILE A 27 5.11 5.93 0.11
C ILE A 27 5.99 5.78 1.36
N ARG A 28 7.31 5.64 1.17
CA ARG A 28 8.26 5.49 2.29
C ARG A 28 8.30 6.73 3.18
N LYS A 29 8.33 7.92 2.59
CA LYS A 29 8.28 9.19 3.32
C LYS A 29 7.01 9.31 4.14
N LEU A 30 5.86 8.95 3.58
CA LEU A 30 4.58 9.00 4.29
C LEU A 30 4.55 7.98 5.44
N ALA A 31 5.06 6.76 5.23
CA ALA A 31 5.19 5.77 6.31
C ALA A 31 5.97 6.34 7.51
N SER A 32 7.14 6.93 7.24
CA SER A 32 7.96 7.55 8.29
C SER A 32 7.28 8.75 8.94
N LYS A 33 6.62 9.61 8.15
CA LYS A 33 5.85 10.77 8.65
C LYS A 33 4.75 10.34 9.62
N LEU A 34 4.08 9.22 9.34
CA LEU A 34 2.99 8.68 10.17
C LEU A 34 3.48 7.77 11.32
N GLY A 35 4.79 7.59 11.47
CA GLY A 35 5.37 6.81 12.57
C GLY A 35 5.35 5.30 12.38
N TYR A 36 5.09 4.80 11.17
CA TYR A 36 5.17 3.38 10.85
C TYR A 36 6.62 2.90 10.66
N ASP A 37 6.86 1.64 10.96
CA ASP A 37 8.02 0.91 10.47
C ASP A 37 7.72 0.33 9.07
N PHE A 38 8.43 0.81 8.04
CA PHE A 38 8.18 0.40 6.66
C PHE A 38 8.90 -0.92 6.35
N ALA A 39 8.14 -2.00 6.20
CA ALA A 39 8.72 -3.35 6.11
C ALA A 39 8.97 -3.84 4.67
N ASP A 40 8.09 -3.55 3.71
CA ASP A 40 8.25 -4.02 2.33
C ASP A 40 7.42 -3.24 1.31
N MET A 41 7.74 -3.38 0.02
CA MET A 41 7.03 -2.80 -1.13
C MET A 41 6.50 -3.91 -2.05
N VAL A 42 5.18 -3.98 -2.22
CA VAL A 42 4.53 -4.83 -3.21
C VAL A 42 4.37 -4.06 -4.52
N VAL A 43 5.28 -4.33 -5.46
CA VAL A 43 5.17 -3.83 -6.85
C VAL A 43 4.42 -4.86 -7.69
N PHE A 44 3.30 -4.44 -8.28
CA PHE A 44 2.52 -5.24 -9.20
C PHE A 44 2.68 -4.75 -10.64
N ASP A 45 2.93 -5.68 -11.56
CA ASP A 45 2.88 -5.44 -12.99
C ASP A 45 1.80 -6.35 -13.62
N PRO A 46 0.74 -5.78 -14.23
CA PRO A 46 -0.36 -6.54 -14.79
C PRO A 46 0.05 -7.50 -15.91
N LYS A 47 1.21 -7.29 -16.54
CA LYS A 47 1.70 -8.17 -17.62
C LYS A 47 1.95 -9.60 -17.16
N PHE A 48 2.15 -9.84 -15.86
CA PHE A 48 2.43 -11.16 -15.31
C PHE A 48 1.20 -11.90 -14.75
N GLY A 49 -0.01 -11.38 -14.98
CA GLY A 49 -1.27 -12.14 -14.90
C GLY A 49 -1.69 -12.68 -13.52
N ARG A 50 -1.06 -12.24 -12.42
CA ARG A 50 -1.47 -12.66 -11.06
C ARG A 50 -2.54 -11.72 -10.50
N PRO A 51 -3.45 -12.18 -9.61
CA PRO A 51 -4.39 -11.28 -8.97
C PRO A 51 -3.62 -10.26 -8.10
N PRO A 52 -3.68 -8.94 -8.38
CA PRO A 52 -2.86 -7.93 -7.70
C PRO A 52 -3.02 -7.94 -6.18
N LEU A 53 -4.24 -8.20 -5.73
CA LEU A 53 -4.63 -8.07 -4.33
C LEU A 53 -4.26 -9.30 -3.47
N ALA A 54 -4.17 -10.49 -4.07
CA ALA A 54 -3.87 -11.72 -3.32
C ALA A 54 -2.45 -11.68 -2.74
N ARG A 55 -1.47 -11.24 -3.55
CA ARG A 55 -0.08 -11.07 -3.09
C ARG A 55 0.02 -10.01 -2.01
N LEU A 56 -0.68 -8.88 -2.17
CA LEU A 56 -0.70 -7.83 -1.16
C LEU A 56 -1.25 -8.34 0.18
N LYS A 57 -2.40 -9.02 0.16
CA LYS A 57 -3.01 -9.59 1.38
C LYS A 57 -2.11 -10.63 2.05
N ALA A 58 -1.50 -11.52 1.28
CA ALA A 58 -0.55 -12.49 1.81
C ALA A 58 0.65 -11.80 2.48
N GLN A 59 1.15 -10.73 1.88
CA GLN A 59 2.26 -9.95 2.42
C GLN A 59 1.88 -9.22 3.71
N VAL A 60 0.71 -8.58 3.74
CA VAL A 60 0.15 -7.92 4.91
C VAL A 60 0.03 -8.90 6.08
N THR A 61 -0.54 -10.08 5.85
CA THR A 61 -0.66 -11.13 6.88
C THR A 61 0.69 -11.62 7.35
N ARG A 62 1.63 -11.90 6.42
CA ARG A 62 2.97 -12.41 6.75
C ARG A 62 3.77 -11.45 7.62
N LEU A 63 3.63 -10.15 7.40
CA LEU A 63 4.37 -9.11 8.11
C LEU A 63 3.62 -8.55 9.32
N GLY A 64 2.38 -8.96 9.56
CA GLY A 64 1.54 -8.35 10.60
C GLY A 64 1.35 -6.84 10.37
N ALA A 65 1.28 -6.41 9.11
CA ALA A 65 1.17 -5.00 8.78
C ALA A 65 -0.16 -4.44 9.28
N GLU A 66 -0.12 -3.24 9.87
CA GLU A 66 -1.31 -2.51 10.32
C GLU A 66 -1.80 -1.50 9.28
N ALA A 67 -0.92 -1.11 8.35
CA ALA A 67 -1.26 -0.20 7.26
C ALA A 67 -0.69 -0.64 5.91
N VAL A 68 -1.45 -0.36 4.85
CA VAL A 68 -0.99 -0.36 3.47
C VAL A 68 -0.96 1.07 2.96
N ILE A 69 0.17 1.50 2.41
CA ILE A 69 0.34 2.84 1.85
C ILE A 69 0.45 2.74 0.33
N VAL A 70 -0.37 3.51 -0.39
CA VAL A 70 -0.47 3.53 -1.85
C VAL A 70 -0.37 4.95 -2.40
N PRO A 71 0.05 5.16 -3.66
CA PRO A 71 0.10 6.52 -4.21
C PRO A 71 -1.29 7.16 -4.30
N SER A 72 -2.27 6.41 -4.80
CA SER A 72 -3.66 6.86 -4.98
C SER A 72 -4.61 5.65 -5.13
N PRO A 73 -5.94 5.86 -5.10
CA PRO A 73 -6.92 4.78 -5.33
C PRO A 73 -6.80 4.11 -6.71
N GLU A 74 -6.26 4.80 -7.73
CA GLU A 74 -6.02 4.30 -9.09
C GLU A 74 -5.12 3.05 -9.14
N HIS A 75 -4.36 2.81 -8.07
CA HIS A 75 -3.57 1.60 -7.92
C HIS A 75 -4.40 0.34 -7.63
N PHE A 76 -5.70 0.46 -7.41
CA PHE A 76 -6.60 -0.67 -7.25
C PHE A 76 -7.50 -0.87 -8.49
N ALA A 77 -8.33 -1.91 -8.46
CA ALA A 77 -9.30 -2.14 -9.53
C ALA A 77 -10.34 -1.02 -9.53
N ALA A 78 -10.69 -0.53 -10.72
CA ALA A 78 -11.65 0.56 -10.92
C ALA A 78 -11.34 1.88 -10.19
N GLY A 79 -10.12 2.06 -9.67
CA GLY A 79 -9.78 3.24 -8.86
C GLY A 79 -10.41 3.26 -7.47
N GLU A 80 -10.83 2.10 -6.95
CA GLU A 80 -11.53 2.00 -5.67
C GLU A 80 -10.71 1.26 -4.61
N ILE A 81 -10.71 1.78 -3.38
CA ILE A 81 -10.06 1.11 -2.25
C ILE A 81 -10.83 -0.18 -1.92
N PRO A 82 -10.20 -1.37 -1.94
CA PRO A 82 -10.89 -2.61 -1.68
C PRO A 82 -11.37 -2.71 -0.23
N ASN A 83 -12.68 -2.80 -0.02
CA ASN A 83 -13.27 -2.93 1.32
C ASN A 83 -12.70 -4.13 2.10
N ASP A 84 -12.44 -5.24 1.42
CA ASP A 84 -11.90 -6.45 2.04
C ASP A 84 -10.42 -6.33 2.47
N LEU A 85 -9.70 -5.31 1.99
CA LEU A 85 -8.39 -4.91 2.50
C LEU A 85 -8.55 -4.01 3.71
N VAL A 86 -9.46 -3.02 3.64
CA VAL A 86 -9.76 -2.09 4.74
C VAL A 86 -10.23 -2.82 6.00
N LEU A 87 -11.01 -3.90 5.86
CA LEU A 87 -11.40 -4.76 6.99
C LEU A 87 -10.24 -5.39 7.76
N ARG A 88 -9.01 -5.37 7.23
CA ARG A 88 -7.82 -5.99 7.84
C ARG A 88 -6.79 -4.96 8.29
N VAL A 89 -6.62 -3.90 7.51
CA VAL A 89 -5.56 -2.89 7.69
C VAL A 89 -6.07 -1.53 7.27
N ASP A 90 -5.48 -0.48 7.84
CA ASP A 90 -5.68 0.86 7.32
C ASP A 90 -5.11 0.95 5.90
N VAL A 91 -5.84 1.59 4.99
CA VAL A 91 -5.29 1.94 3.67
C VAL A 91 -5.05 3.44 3.64
N VAL A 92 -3.82 3.86 3.36
CA VAL A 92 -3.43 5.27 3.32
C VAL A 92 -3.01 5.63 1.90
N THR A 93 -3.65 6.63 1.31
CA THR A 93 -3.23 7.19 0.01
C THR A 93 -2.23 8.33 0.22
N VAL A 94 -1.27 8.48 -0.68
CA VAL A 94 -0.34 9.62 -0.69
C VAL A 94 -0.99 10.88 -1.27
N SER A 95 -1.72 10.74 -2.38
CA SER A 95 -2.37 11.85 -3.06
C SER A 95 -3.79 11.48 -3.54
N PRO A 96 -4.83 12.16 -3.02
CA PRO A 96 -4.80 12.99 -1.83
C PRO A 96 -4.37 12.18 -0.59
N GLU A 97 -3.76 12.82 0.42
CA GLU A 97 -3.42 12.14 1.68
C GLU A 97 -4.73 11.81 2.43
N LYS A 98 -5.08 10.52 2.51
CA LYS A 98 -6.33 10.06 3.14
C LYS A 98 -6.14 8.68 3.74
N THR A 99 -6.70 8.49 4.94
CA THR A 99 -6.76 7.20 5.62
C THR A 99 -8.16 6.60 5.50
N TYR A 100 -8.22 5.35 5.04
CA TYR A 100 -9.38 4.49 5.05
C TYR A 100 -9.17 3.51 6.21
N ALA A 101 -9.73 3.85 7.37
CA ALA A 101 -9.50 3.12 8.61
C ALA A 101 -10.23 1.78 8.63
N ARG A 102 -9.60 0.76 9.21
CA ARG A 102 -10.25 -0.52 9.49
C ARG A 102 -11.37 -0.35 10.53
N SER A 103 -12.49 -1.04 10.33
CA SER A 103 -13.68 -1.04 11.20
C SER A 103 -14.05 -2.44 11.65
#